data_AF-A0A5R8KA91-F1
#
_entry.id   AF-A0A5R8KA91-F1
#
_cell.length_a   1.000
_cell.length_b   1.000
_cell.length_c   1.000
_cell.angle_alpha   90.00
_cell.angle_beta   90.00
_cell.angle_gamma   90.00
#
_symmetry.space_group_name_H-M   'P 1'
#
loop_
_entity.id
_entity.type
_entity.pdbx_description
1 polymer ?
#
loop_
_entity_poly.entity_id
_entity_poly.type
_entity_poly.pdbx_seq_one_letter_code
_entity_poly.pdbx_strand_id
1 'polypeptide(L)'
;MRVRHFLTPLCLLPLIMNSAQAAPPLPGFYGDAPDETHPWAVHDRNRPQPTVITPGTFSTPEVPGKPPSDAIVLFGGADGDLSKWSSDKNPDEATKWEVVDGALQCVPGSGYIRTKEEFGDCQLHVEWAAPAKVEGDSQGRGNSGVFLMGMMEIQVLDNYNNPSYADGMAGSMYGVNPPAVNALRPPGEWQSYDIVFRRPVYDGDIVLDPGYVTVFVNGVLVQDHTPIEGPTGHKARVKAKPFPEKGPFKLQDHGNPVRYRNIWYRPLPKRVVEGGLDGKLSEETTAAKRAEIAKMIVEDASKLEGRAKWLRMAESLIYHQDEAVLEKLSKVAEEQAAKLDEASDADLEAKKGEILEANNALQYLIKFDRIPADFPLAEKLAAIVKQKEWDKKK
;
A
#
# COMPACT_ATOMS: atom_id res chain seq x y z
N MET A 1 11.54 57.15 10.06
CA MET A 1 12.53 56.48 9.18
C MET A 1 13.21 55.36 9.97
N ARG A 2 12.71 54.12 9.84
CA ARG A 2 13.39 52.84 10.14
C ARG A 2 12.41 51.73 9.79
N VAL A 3 12.54 51.22 8.58
CA VAL A 3 11.73 50.11 8.04
C VAL A 3 12.30 48.81 8.59
N ARG A 4 11.58 48.11 9.46
CA ARG A 4 11.92 46.73 9.85
C ARG A 4 11.24 45.79 8.87
N HIS A 5 12.03 45.22 7.96
CA HIS A 5 11.61 44.13 7.09
C HIS A 5 11.53 42.85 7.93
N PHE A 6 10.35 42.26 8.05
CA PHE A 6 10.21 40.89 8.52
C PHE A 6 10.50 39.96 7.35
N LEU A 7 11.68 39.31 7.38
CA LEU A 7 11.95 38.17 6.51
C LEU A 7 11.11 36.99 7.00
N THR A 8 10.16 36.55 6.17
CA THR A 8 9.50 35.25 6.29
C THR A 8 10.55 34.17 6.04
N PRO A 9 10.71 33.15 6.91
CA PRO A 9 11.58 32.03 6.58
C PRO A 9 10.88 31.20 5.51
N LEU A 10 11.45 31.20 4.32
CA LEU A 10 11.10 30.26 3.26
C LEU A 10 11.52 28.87 3.77
N CYS A 11 10.56 28.09 4.28
CA CYS A 11 10.76 26.68 4.56
C CYS A 11 11.05 25.96 3.24
N LEU A 12 12.33 25.80 2.91
CA LEU A 12 12.75 24.80 1.94
C LEU A 12 12.41 23.43 2.54
N LEU A 13 11.37 22.79 2.00
CA LEU A 13 11.19 21.34 2.11
C LEU A 13 12.50 20.68 1.63
N PRO A 14 13.15 19.84 2.45
CA PRO A 14 14.23 19.03 1.94
C PRO A 14 13.62 18.08 0.90
N LEU A 15 14.04 18.23 -0.37
CA LEU A 15 13.97 17.11 -1.29
C LEU A 15 14.81 16.00 -0.66
N ILE A 16 14.14 15.04 -0.01
CA ILE A 16 14.75 13.78 0.31
C ILE A 16 14.94 13.10 -1.04
N MET A 17 16.09 13.34 -1.65
CA MET A 17 16.59 12.46 -2.70
C MET A 17 16.73 11.10 -2.04
N ASN A 18 15.75 10.23 -2.31
CA ASN A 18 15.85 8.82 -2.03
C ASN A 18 16.97 8.31 -2.94
N SER A 19 18.21 8.40 -2.47
CA SER A 19 19.28 7.63 -3.06
C SER A 19 18.91 6.18 -2.80
N ALA A 20 18.31 5.54 -3.79
CA ALA A 20 18.20 4.10 -3.85
C ALA A 20 19.63 3.58 -3.78
N GLN A 21 20.10 3.29 -2.58
CA GLN A 21 21.37 2.63 -2.39
C GLN A 21 21.15 1.24 -2.96
N ALA A 22 21.70 0.97 -4.15
CA ALA A 22 21.66 -0.35 -4.75
C ALA A 22 22.18 -1.35 -3.70
N ALA A 23 21.35 -2.34 -3.37
CA ALA A 23 21.74 -3.36 -2.42
C ALA A 23 23.00 -4.07 -2.96
N PRO A 24 23.96 -4.48 -2.10
CA PRO A 24 25.10 -5.24 -2.58
C PRO A 24 24.62 -6.53 -3.28
N PRO A 25 25.29 -6.95 -4.38
CA PRO A 25 24.88 -8.12 -5.15
C PRO A 25 24.78 -9.35 -4.24
N LEU A 26 23.77 -10.19 -4.49
CA LEU A 26 23.66 -11.49 -3.85
C LEU A 26 24.86 -12.35 -4.28
N PRO A 27 25.48 -13.13 -3.39
CA PRO A 27 26.46 -14.12 -3.81
C PRO A 27 25.77 -15.20 -4.67
N GLY A 28 25.92 -15.09 -6.00
CA GLY A 28 25.71 -16.18 -6.97
C GLY A 28 24.30 -16.74 -7.15
N PHE A 29 23.26 -15.90 -7.13
CA PHE A 29 21.81 -16.12 -7.36
C PHE A 29 21.17 -17.37 -6.75
N TYR A 30 20.17 -17.17 -5.89
CA TYR A 30 19.51 -18.19 -5.06
C TYR A 30 17.99 -17.97 -5.06
N GLY A 31 17.23 -19.04 -4.80
CA GLY A 31 15.76 -19.03 -4.81
C GLY A 31 15.18 -19.49 -6.15
N ASP A 32 13.87 -19.35 -6.29
CA ASP A 32 13.20 -19.54 -7.57
C ASP A 32 13.26 -18.25 -8.39
N ALA A 33 13.55 -18.38 -9.69
CA ALA A 33 13.57 -17.26 -10.64
C ALA A 33 12.16 -16.68 -10.84
N PRO A 34 12.03 -15.46 -11.41
CA PRO A 34 10.74 -14.91 -11.81
C PRO A 34 9.98 -15.90 -12.69
N ASP A 35 8.67 -16.03 -12.43
CA ASP A 35 7.77 -16.88 -13.20
C ASP A 35 6.88 -16.04 -14.14
N GLU A 36 5.81 -16.64 -14.65
CA GLU A 36 4.83 -16.02 -15.55
C GLU A 36 3.99 -14.92 -14.88
N THR A 37 3.89 -14.94 -13.55
CA THR A 37 2.97 -14.09 -12.77
C THR A 37 3.66 -13.30 -11.65
N HIS A 38 4.93 -13.59 -11.37
CA HIS A 38 5.78 -12.94 -10.39
C HIS A 38 7.05 -12.39 -11.07
N PRO A 39 7.20 -11.06 -11.19
CA PRO A 39 8.32 -10.48 -11.94
C PRO A 39 9.65 -10.44 -11.16
N TRP A 40 9.63 -10.80 -9.88
CA TRP A 40 10.81 -10.87 -9.02
C TRP A 40 11.11 -12.31 -8.62
N ALA A 41 12.39 -12.59 -8.39
CA ALA A 41 12.81 -13.86 -7.81
C ALA A 41 12.39 -13.95 -6.32
N VAL A 42 12.44 -15.14 -5.75
CA VAL A 42 12.27 -15.30 -4.29
C VAL A 42 13.48 -14.70 -3.57
N HIS A 43 13.26 -13.83 -2.57
CA HIS A 43 14.29 -13.07 -1.85
C HIS A 43 15.08 -12.06 -2.72
N ASP A 44 14.46 -11.60 -3.80
CA ASP A 44 15.05 -10.66 -4.74
C ASP A 44 15.29 -9.27 -4.14
N ARG A 45 16.53 -8.80 -4.23
CA ARG A 45 16.95 -7.47 -3.77
C ARG A 45 16.64 -6.34 -4.76
N ASN A 46 16.26 -6.67 -6.00
CA ASN A 46 15.75 -5.72 -6.99
C ASN A 46 14.26 -5.42 -6.77
N ARG A 47 13.58 -6.13 -5.85
CA ARG A 47 12.21 -5.79 -5.45
C ARG A 47 12.22 -4.49 -4.63
N PRO A 48 11.36 -3.51 -4.95
CA PRO A 48 11.25 -2.30 -4.16
C PRO A 48 11.01 -2.59 -2.69
N GLN A 49 11.76 -1.91 -1.82
CA GLN A 49 11.55 -2.00 -0.37
C GLN A 49 10.21 -1.35 0.01
N PRO A 50 9.47 -1.90 0.98
CA PRO A 50 8.30 -1.24 1.53
C PRO A 50 8.67 0.15 2.07
N THR A 51 7.78 1.13 1.90
CA THR A 51 7.93 2.46 2.49
C THR A 51 7.98 2.35 4.01
N VAL A 52 9.03 2.89 4.62
CA VAL A 52 9.15 2.95 6.07
C VAL A 52 8.25 4.05 6.61
N ILE A 53 7.39 3.72 7.57
CA ILE A 53 6.53 4.68 8.26
C ILE A 53 6.71 4.58 9.77
N THR A 54 6.52 5.69 10.48
CA THR A 54 6.39 5.68 11.94
C THR A 54 4.94 5.34 12.28
N PRO A 55 4.67 4.27 13.06
CA PRO A 55 3.31 3.92 13.42
C PRO A 55 2.70 4.98 14.34
N GLY A 56 1.37 5.04 14.30
CA GLY A 56 0.56 5.82 15.22
C GLY A 56 0.47 5.20 16.62
N THR A 57 -0.42 5.74 17.45
CA THR A 57 -0.81 5.16 18.75
C THR A 57 -2.30 4.85 18.75
N PHE A 58 -2.70 3.79 19.45
CA PHE A 58 -4.12 3.43 19.59
C PHE A 58 -4.90 4.48 20.38
N SER A 59 -6.18 4.62 20.05
CA SER A 59 -7.13 5.47 20.77
C SER A 59 -7.64 4.81 22.05
N THR A 60 -7.88 5.62 23.09
CA THR A 60 -8.65 5.23 24.28
C THR A 60 -9.94 6.05 24.31
N PRO A 61 -10.92 5.69 25.17
CA PRO A 61 -12.11 6.53 25.36
C PRO A 61 -11.74 7.98 25.72
N GLU A 62 -10.69 8.20 26.50
CA GLU A 62 -10.28 9.51 26.99
C GLU A 62 -9.42 10.26 25.98
N VAL A 63 -8.44 9.58 25.39
CA VAL A 63 -7.39 10.22 24.58
C VAL A 63 -7.45 9.69 23.14
N PRO A 64 -7.58 10.55 22.13
CA PRO A 64 -7.50 10.11 20.74
C PRO A 64 -6.12 9.53 20.46
N GLY A 65 -6.09 8.52 19.59
CA GLY A 65 -4.85 7.97 19.06
C GLY A 65 -4.06 8.98 18.24
N LYS A 66 -2.90 8.57 17.77
CA LYS A 66 -2.10 9.35 16.81
C LYS A 66 -2.12 8.68 15.45
N PRO A 67 -2.24 9.43 14.35
CA PRO A 67 -2.11 8.88 13.01
C PRO A 67 -0.69 8.36 12.75
N PRO A 68 -0.50 7.37 11.85
CA PRO A 68 0.82 7.03 11.33
C PRO A 68 1.41 8.18 10.50
N SER A 69 2.72 8.18 10.29
CA SER A 69 3.43 9.30 9.65
C SER A 69 3.07 9.55 8.19
N ASP A 70 2.49 8.57 7.48
CA ASP A 70 2.03 8.69 6.10
C ASP A 70 0.55 9.08 5.98
N ALA A 71 -0.17 9.18 7.10
CA ALA A 71 -1.59 9.50 7.07
C ALA A 71 -1.84 10.99 6.81
N ILE A 72 -2.92 11.22 6.08
CA ILE A 72 -3.47 12.54 5.80
C ILE A 72 -4.56 12.80 6.84
N VAL A 73 -4.34 13.84 7.66
CA VAL A 73 -5.23 14.20 8.76
C VAL A 73 -6.35 15.12 8.26
N LEU A 74 -7.56 14.57 8.21
CA LEU A 74 -8.78 15.29 7.82
C LEU A 74 -9.30 16.17 8.97
N PHE A 75 -9.15 15.71 10.22
CA PHE A 75 -9.48 16.48 11.42
C PHE A 75 -8.68 15.99 12.64
N GLY A 76 -7.82 16.85 13.19
CA GLY A 76 -6.97 16.56 14.35
C GLY A 76 -7.43 17.21 15.66
N GLY A 77 -8.49 18.03 15.62
CA GLY A 77 -9.08 18.68 16.79
C GLY A 77 -8.83 20.18 16.90
N ALA A 78 -8.14 20.80 15.95
CA ALA A 78 -7.94 22.24 15.93
C ALA A 78 -9.05 22.94 15.13
N ASP A 79 -9.46 24.15 15.52
CA ASP A 79 -10.44 24.96 14.76
C ASP A 79 -10.03 25.15 13.30
N GLY A 80 -8.73 25.30 13.05
CA GLY A 80 -8.16 25.45 11.71
C GLY A 80 -8.39 24.23 10.80
N ASP A 81 -8.67 23.05 11.36
CA ASP A 81 -8.99 21.85 10.58
C ASP A 81 -10.33 21.98 9.85
N LEU A 82 -11.28 22.80 10.32
CA LEU A 82 -12.54 23.06 9.61
C LEU A 82 -12.33 23.61 8.20
N SER A 83 -11.19 24.23 7.92
CA SER A 83 -10.85 24.72 6.57
C SER A 83 -10.73 23.61 5.52
N LYS A 84 -10.53 22.35 5.95
CA LYS A 84 -10.48 21.14 5.12
C LYS A 84 -11.87 20.60 4.75
N TRP A 85 -12.92 21.19 5.32
CA TRP A 85 -14.31 20.77 5.18
C TRP A 85 -15.16 21.86 4.51
N SER A 86 -16.27 21.44 3.92
CA SER A 86 -17.27 22.32 3.32
C SER A 86 -18.68 21.77 3.57
N SER A 87 -19.69 22.60 3.29
CA SER A 87 -21.07 22.12 3.12
C SER A 87 -21.12 21.09 2.00
N ASP A 88 -21.88 20.00 2.17
CA ASP A 88 -22.07 19.01 1.10
C ASP A 88 -23.00 19.55 0.00
N LYS A 89 -24.03 20.31 0.40
CA LYS A 89 -25.02 20.89 -0.52
C LYS A 89 -24.39 21.93 -1.44
N ASN A 90 -23.50 22.76 -0.90
CA ASN A 90 -22.78 23.82 -1.60
C ASN A 90 -21.28 23.72 -1.26
N PRO A 91 -20.47 22.98 -2.04
CA PRO A 91 -19.06 22.73 -1.70
C PRO A 91 -18.17 23.99 -1.62
N ASP A 92 -18.60 25.10 -2.21
CA ASP A 92 -17.90 26.39 -2.11
C ASP A 92 -18.16 27.13 -0.79
N GLU A 93 -19.16 26.68 -0.01
CA GLU A 93 -19.52 27.29 1.28
C GLU A 93 -18.85 26.54 2.44
N ALA A 94 -18.45 27.30 3.46
CA ALA A 94 -17.99 26.74 4.72
C ALA A 94 -19.11 25.92 5.39
N THR A 95 -18.72 24.86 6.08
CA THR A 95 -19.65 24.14 6.96
C THR A 95 -20.09 25.03 8.12
N LYS A 96 -21.30 24.77 8.64
CA LYS A 96 -21.80 25.34 9.90
C LYS A 96 -21.58 24.41 11.09
N TRP A 97 -21.00 23.23 10.88
CA TRP A 97 -20.53 22.38 11.97
C TRP A 97 -19.40 23.08 12.71
N GLU A 98 -19.27 22.79 13.99
CA GLU A 98 -18.40 23.56 14.90
C GLU A 98 -17.35 22.65 15.53
N VAL A 99 -16.25 23.24 16.00
CA VAL A 99 -15.30 22.55 16.86
C VAL A 99 -15.65 22.86 18.32
N VAL A 100 -15.99 21.82 19.07
CA VAL A 100 -16.37 21.89 20.49
C VAL A 100 -15.51 20.93 21.29
N ASP A 101 -14.69 21.49 22.18
CA ASP A 101 -13.72 20.76 23.01
C ASP A 101 -12.81 19.81 22.20
N GLY A 102 -12.29 20.32 21.09
CA GLY A 102 -11.40 19.57 20.19
C GLY A 102 -12.09 18.50 19.35
N ALA A 103 -13.43 18.49 19.29
CA ALA A 103 -14.21 17.59 18.46
C ALA A 103 -15.02 18.36 17.41
N LEU A 104 -15.09 17.83 16.20
CA LEU A 104 -16.00 18.29 15.15
C LEU A 104 -17.42 17.83 15.49
N GLN A 105 -18.31 18.77 15.81
CA GLN A 105 -19.66 18.48 16.26
C GLN A 105 -20.70 18.89 15.22
N CYS A 106 -21.64 17.99 14.95
CA CYS A 106 -22.81 18.28 14.15
C CYS A 106 -23.66 19.38 14.81
N VAL A 107 -24.01 20.40 14.02
CA VAL A 107 -25.06 21.36 14.37
C VAL A 107 -26.36 20.88 13.72
N PRO A 108 -27.35 20.37 14.48
CA PRO A 108 -28.56 19.80 13.92
C PRO A 108 -29.29 20.72 12.93
N GLY A 109 -29.63 20.21 11.74
CA GLY A 109 -30.32 20.95 10.69
C GLY A 109 -29.40 21.85 9.84
N SER A 110 -28.09 21.79 10.04
CA SER A 110 -27.11 22.53 9.23
C SER A 110 -26.77 21.85 7.90
N GLY A 111 -27.10 20.57 7.75
CA GLY A 111 -26.82 19.76 6.57
C GLY A 111 -25.52 18.95 6.69
N TYR A 112 -25.31 18.10 5.69
CA TYR A 112 -24.17 17.20 5.62
C TYR A 112 -22.91 18.00 5.32
N ILE A 113 -21.77 17.46 5.71
CA ILE A 113 -20.47 18.08 5.46
C ILE A 113 -19.58 17.11 4.70
N ARG A 114 -18.64 17.65 3.94
CA ARG A 114 -17.70 16.87 3.14
C ARG A 114 -16.28 17.39 3.27
N THR A 115 -15.31 16.52 3.07
CA THR A 115 -13.93 16.95 2.86
C THR A 115 -13.79 17.64 1.50
N LYS A 116 -12.91 18.64 1.44
CA LYS A 116 -12.43 19.23 0.18
C LYS A 116 -11.44 18.30 -0.51
N GLU A 117 -10.68 17.56 0.28
CA GLU A 117 -9.84 16.49 -0.22
C GLU A 117 -10.69 15.31 -0.69
N GLU A 118 -10.32 14.75 -1.83
CA GLU A 118 -10.98 13.60 -2.44
C GLU A 118 -9.99 12.45 -2.56
N PHE A 119 -10.46 11.24 -2.23
CA PHE A 119 -9.64 10.04 -2.22
C PHE A 119 -10.47 8.80 -2.63
N GLY A 120 -9.78 7.69 -2.86
CA GLY A 120 -10.37 6.41 -3.24
C GLY A 120 -9.99 5.32 -2.23
N ASP A 121 -9.35 4.25 -2.71
CA ASP A 121 -8.86 3.15 -1.89
C ASP A 121 -8.02 3.64 -0.71
N CYS A 122 -8.46 3.31 0.51
CA CYS A 122 -7.82 3.82 1.72
C CYS A 122 -7.97 2.88 2.92
N GLN A 123 -7.04 3.01 3.87
CA GLN A 123 -7.31 2.74 5.26
C GLN A 123 -7.72 4.07 5.91
N LEU A 124 -8.86 4.09 6.60
CA LEU A 124 -9.44 5.26 7.24
C LEU A 124 -9.68 4.98 8.72
N HIS A 125 -9.41 5.97 9.55
CA HIS A 125 -9.77 5.98 10.96
C HIS A 125 -10.66 7.17 11.27
N VAL A 126 -11.70 6.94 12.07
CA VAL A 126 -12.59 7.98 12.58
C VAL A 126 -13.10 7.59 13.95
N GLU A 127 -13.01 8.52 14.91
CA GLU A 127 -13.67 8.37 16.19
C GLU A 127 -14.95 9.18 16.21
N TRP A 128 -16.01 8.62 16.79
CA TRP A 128 -17.30 9.29 16.93
C TRP A 128 -17.91 9.05 18.32
N ALA A 129 -18.69 10.01 18.80
CA ALA A 129 -19.43 9.90 20.04
C ALA A 129 -20.88 10.35 19.82
N ALA A 130 -21.82 9.48 20.18
CA ALA A 130 -23.22 9.87 20.28
C ALA A 130 -23.43 10.86 21.43
N PRO A 131 -24.48 11.68 21.41
CA PRO A 131 -24.78 12.60 22.51
C PRO A 131 -24.90 11.86 23.85
N ALA A 132 -24.29 12.39 24.92
CA ALA A 132 -24.41 11.82 26.27
C ALA A 132 -25.85 11.86 26.79
N LYS A 133 -26.63 12.86 26.37
CA LYS A 133 -28.06 12.92 26.61
C LYS A 133 -28.77 11.99 25.62
N VAL A 134 -29.31 10.89 26.14
CA VAL A 134 -30.08 9.92 25.37
C VAL A 134 -31.47 10.48 25.06
N GLU A 135 -31.77 10.63 23.77
CA GLU A 135 -33.08 11.02 23.25
C GLU A 135 -33.44 10.20 22.01
N GLY A 136 -34.74 9.89 21.86
CA GLY A 136 -35.25 9.08 20.76
C GLY A 136 -35.01 7.57 20.94
N ASP A 137 -35.39 6.82 19.91
CA ASP A 137 -35.29 5.37 19.82
C ASP A 137 -34.98 4.95 18.37
N SER A 138 -34.51 3.72 18.19
CA SER A 138 -34.16 3.18 16.87
C SER A 138 -33.25 4.15 16.10
N GLN A 139 -33.59 4.50 14.85
CA GLN A 139 -32.87 5.45 14.00
C GLN A 139 -32.99 6.93 14.42
N GLY A 140 -33.80 7.25 15.43
CA GLY A 140 -33.93 8.61 15.94
C GLY A 140 -32.84 8.98 16.95
N ARG A 141 -32.14 8.00 17.51
CA ARG A 141 -31.24 8.16 18.65
C ARG A 141 -29.77 8.20 18.24
N GLY A 142 -29.16 9.37 18.27
CA GLY A 142 -27.73 9.54 17.99
C GLY A 142 -27.32 9.15 16.57
N ASN A 143 -28.22 9.34 15.60
CA ASN A 143 -28.01 8.94 14.21
C ASN A 143 -27.13 9.93 13.45
N SER A 144 -26.19 9.39 12.69
CA SER A 144 -25.37 10.06 11.68
C SER A 144 -24.82 8.97 10.75
N GLY A 145 -23.77 9.26 9.99
CA GLY A 145 -23.16 8.29 9.09
C GLY A 145 -21.84 8.80 8.55
N VAL A 146 -20.91 7.88 8.27
CA VAL A 146 -19.66 8.19 7.59
C VAL A 146 -19.73 7.64 6.16
N PHE A 147 -19.56 8.51 5.18
CA PHE A 147 -19.73 8.16 3.77
C PHE A 147 -18.38 8.13 3.06
N LEU A 148 -18.00 6.94 2.60
CA LEU A 148 -16.80 6.68 1.82
C LEU A 148 -17.06 7.10 0.36
N MET A 149 -16.17 7.96 -0.15
CA MET A 149 -16.33 8.64 -1.45
C MET A 149 -17.65 9.40 -1.60
N GLY A 150 -18.35 9.68 -0.50
CA GLY A 150 -19.66 10.31 -0.50
C GLY A 150 -20.79 9.42 -1.03
N MET A 151 -20.54 8.12 -1.19
CA MET A 151 -21.45 7.18 -1.85
C MET A 151 -21.85 6.01 -0.95
N MET A 152 -20.94 5.51 -0.11
CA MET A 152 -21.18 4.31 0.70
C MET A 152 -21.12 4.64 2.19
N GLU A 153 -22.24 4.43 2.87
CA GLU A 153 -22.42 4.74 4.28
C GLU A 153 -22.04 3.56 5.17
N ILE A 154 -21.09 3.81 6.07
CA ILE A 154 -20.92 3.03 7.28
C ILE A 154 -21.70 3.75 8.39
N GLN A 155 -22.69 3.05 8.91
CA GLN A 155 -23.69 3.64 9.77
C GLN A 155 -23.11 4.10 11.11
N VAL A 156 -23.55 5.27 11.60
CA VAL A 156 -23.26 5.77 12.94
C VAL A 156 -24.57 5.91 13.70
N LEU A 157 -24.73 5.12 14.76
CA LEU A 157 -25.98 5.13 15.52
C LEU A 157 -25.73 4.73 16.96
N ASP A 158 -26.42 5.35 17.91
CA ASP A 158 -26.41 4.87 19.28
C ASP A 158 -27.34 3.65 19.40
N ASN A 159 -26.75 2.47 19.21
CA ASN A 159 -27.40 1.19 19.46
C ASN A 159 -27.02 0.55 20.81
N TYR A 160 -26.50 1.33 21.77
CA TYR A 160 -26.23 0.80 23.11
C TYR A 160 -27.55 0.67 23.89
N ASN A 161 -28.03 -0.57 24.02
CA ASN A 161 -29.37 -0.91 24.53
C ASN A 161 -30.49 -0.18 23.76
N ASN A 162 -30.32 -0.01 22.45
CA ASN A 162 -31.31 0.61 21.55
C ASN A 162 -31.46 -0.22 20.26
N PRO A 163 -32.43 -1.16 20.24
CA PRO A 163 -32.71 -1.97 19.05
C PRO A 163 -33.16 -1.13 17.85
N SER A 164 -32.80 -1.57 16.64
CA SER A 164 -33.27 -1.03 15.36
C SER A 164 -33.34 -2.17 14.33
N TYR A 165 -33.57 -1.87 13.06
CA TYR A 165 -33.37 -2.84 11.98
C TYR A 165 -31.86 -3.10 11.79
N ALA A 166 -31.49 -4.37 11.61
CA ALA A 166 -30.11 -4.83 11.76
C ALA A 166 -29.14 -4.22 10.73
N ASP A 167 -29.59 -4.03 9.49
CA ASP A 167 -28.86 -3.41 8.39
C ASP A 167 -28.81 -1.88 8.46
N GLY A 168 -29.30 -1.28 9.56
CA GLY A 168 -29.12 0.13 9.89
C GLY A 168 -28.56 0.35 11.29
N MET A 169 -27.94 -0.65 11.90
CA MET A 169 -27.23 -0.51 13.16
C MET A 169 -25.80 0.01 12.94
N ALA A 170 -25.19 0.61 13.96
CA ALA A 170 -23.82 1.09 13.90
C ALA A 170 -22.83 0.05 13.36
N GLY A 171 -22.03 0.45 12.36
CA GLY A 171 -21.07 -0.42 11.69
C GLY A 171 -21.68 -1.27 10.57
N SER A 172 -22.98 -1.17 10.31
CA SER A 172 -23.58 -1.71 9.08
C SER A 172 -23.03 -0.98 7.85
N MET A 173 -22.87 -1.71 6.75
CA MET A 173 -22.98 -1.08 5.44
C MET A 173 -24.47 -0.81 5.18
N TYR A 174 -24.86 0.46 5.31
CA TYR A 174 -26.27 0.84 5.54
C TYR A 174 -27.21 0.31 4.46
N GLY A 175 -28.26 -0.40 4.88
CA GLY A 175 -29.28 -1.01 4.00
C GLY A 175 -28.78 -2.20 3.18
N VAL A 176 -27.54 -2.66 3.40
CA VAL A 176 -26.93 -3.76 2.65
C VAL A 176 -26.53 -4.93 3.55
N ASN A 177 -25.65 -4.69 4.54
CA ASN A 177 -25.13 -5.75 5.40
C ASN A 177 -25.10 -5.32 6.88
N PRO A 178 -25.80 -6.04 7.78
CA PRO A 178 -25.71 -5.82 9.22
C PRO A 178 -24.27 -5.98 9.76
N PRO A 179 -23.90 -5.30 10.86
CA PRO A 179 -22.66 -5.61 11.56
C PRO A 179 -22.74 -7.01 12.16
N ALA A 180 -21.63 -7.75 12.14
CA ALA A 180 -21.56 -9.10 12.71
C ALA A 180 -21.85 -9.13 14.21
N VAL A 181 -21.48 -8.07 14.93
CA VAL A 181 -21.68 -7.91 16.37
C VAL A 181 -21.89 -6.43 16.72
N ASN A 182 -22.57 -6.17 17.84
CA ASN A 182 -22.67 -4.83 18.43
C ASN A 182 -21.57 -4.64 19.48
N ALA A 183 -20.54 -3.87 19.13
CA ALA A 183 -19.37 -3.62 19.99
C ALA A 183 -19.33 -2.18 20.53
N LEU A 184 -20.50 -1.54 20.69
CA LEU A 184 -20.59 -0.14 21.11
C LEU A 184 -20.36 0.03 22.62
N ARG A 185 -19.68 1.12 22.96
CA ARG A 185 -19.67 1.71 24.32
C ARG A 185 -20.95 2.52 24.59
N PRO A 186 -21.25 2.88 25.85
CA PRO A 186 -22.38 3.75 26.18
C PRO A 186 -22.34 5.14 25.49
N PRO A 187 -23.48 5.85 25.42
CA PRO A 187 -23.56 7.19 24.82
C PRO A 187 -22.66 8.20 25.54
N GLY A 188 -22.09 9.14 24.78
CA GLY A 188 -21.08 10.08 25.27
C GLY A 188 -19.65 9.55 25.29
N GLU A 189 -19.45 8.23 25.29
CA GLU A 189 -18.12 7.63 25.10
C GLU A 189 -17.75 7.57 23.62
N TRP A 190 -16.44 7.70 23.36
CA TRP A 190 -15.89 7.63 22.02
C TRP A 190 -15.87 6.18 21.52
N GLN A 191 -16.37 5.98 20.31
CA GLN A 191 -16.24 4.78 19.51
C GLN A 191 -15.14 5.00 18.48
N SER A 192 -14.37 3.97 18.13
CA SER A 192 -13.43 4.02 17.00
C SER A 192 -13.93 3.15 15.85
N TYR A 193 -13.91 3.71 14.63
CA TYR A 193 -13.99 2.95 13.40
C TYR A 193 -12.62 2.93 12.73
N ASP A 194 -12.13 1.72 12.47
CA ASP A 194 -11.01 1.46 11.57
C ASP A 194 -11.55 0.76 10.33
N ILE A 195 -11.37 1.38 9.17
CA ILE A 195 -12.00 0.98 7.93
C ILE A 195 -10.94 0.72 6.87
N VAL A 196 -11.00 -0.44 6.21
CA VAL A 196 -10.30 -0.68 4.95
C VAL A 196 -11.35 -0.60 3.84
N PHE A 197 -11.17 0.33 2.91
CA PHE A 197 -12.07 0.54 1.81
C PHE A 197 -11.34 0.35 0.47
N ARG A 198 -11.90 -0.51 -0.38
CA ARG A 198 -11.51 -0.71 -1.77
C ARG A 198 -12.71 -0.42 -2.66
N ARG A 199 -12.65 0.63 -3.48
CA ARG A 199 -13.74 0.94 -4.41
C ARG A 199 -13.89 -0.17 -5.46
N PRO A 200 -15.04 -0.33 -6.10
CA PRO A 200 -15.13 -1.21 -7.26
C PRO A 200 -14.25 -0.67 -8.42
N VAL A 201 -13.74 -1.59 -9.24
CA VAL A 201 -12.96 -1.31 -10.46
C VAL A 201 -13.71 -1.89 -11.65
N TYR A 202 -13.86 -1.07 -12.69
CA TYR A 202 -14.57 -1.43 -13.90
C TYR A 202 -13.70 -1.18 -15.14
N ASP A 203 -13.93 -1.98 -16.18
CA ASP A 203 -13.55 -1.70 -17.56
C ASP A 203 -14.83 -1.58 -18.39
N GLY A 204 -15.23 -0.35 -18.70
CA GLY A 204 -16.57 -0.06 -19.21
C GLY A 204 -17.65 -0.54 -18.25
N ASP A 205 -18.51 -1.45 -18.72
CA ASP A 205 -19.58 -2.06 -17.91
C ASP A 205 -19.14 -3.37 -17.21
N ILE A 206 -17.90 -3.82 -17.42
CA ILE A 206 -17.39 -5.07 -16.85
C ILE A 206 -16.78 -4.78 -15.48
N VAL A 207 -17.24 -5.50 -14.46
CA VAL A 207 -16.63 -5.47 -13.11
C VAL A 207 -15.33 -6.27 -13.14
N LEU A 208 -14.19 -5.61 -12.93
CA LEU A 208 -12.89 -6.26 -12.76
C LEU A 208 -12.64 -6.67 -11.31
N ASP A 209 -13.08 -5.83 -10.38
CA ASP A 209 -13.03 -6.09 -8.94
C ASP A 209 -14.27 -5.41 -8.31
N PRO A 210 -15.13 -6.15 -7.58
CA PRO A 210 -16.36 -5.59 -6.99
C PRO A 210 -16.08 -4.60 -5.86
N GLY A 211 -14.86 -4.52 -5.35
CA GLY A 211 -14.53 -3.73 -4.17
C GLY A 211 -15.13 -4.31 -2.90
N TYR A 212 -14.67 -3.80 -1.76
CA TYR A 212 -15.12 -4.26 -0.46
C TYR A 212 -14.87 -3.21 0.63
N VAL A 213 -15.52 -3.43 1.76
CA VAL A 213 -15.21 -2.75 3.01
C VAL A 213 -14.92 -3.75 4.11
N THR A 214 -13.92 -3.45 4.94
CA THR A 214 -13.71 -4.10 6.23
C THR A 214 -13.82 -3.04 7.30
N VAL A 215 -14.59 -3.31 8.35
CA VAL A 215 -14.86 -2.34 9.44
C VAL A 215 -14.60 -3.01 10.77
N PHE A 216 -13.81 -2.35 11.60
CA PHE A 216 -13.66 -2.65 13.01
C PHE A 216 -14.32 -1.56 13.84
N VAL A 217 -15.07 -1.96 14.87
CA VAL A 217 -15.63 -1.06 15.88
C VAL A 217 -14.95 -1.35 17.20
N ASN A 218 -14.24 -0.37 17.76
CA ASN A 218 -13.49 -0.53 19.01
C ASN A 218 -12.53 -1.74 18.98
N GLY A 219 -11.92 -2.01 17.82
CA GLY A 219 -11.03 -3.16 17.60
C GLY A 219 -11.74 -4.49 17.31
N VAL A 220 -13.07 -4.54 17.31
CA VAL A 220 -13.86 -5.75 17.01
C VAL A 220 -14.30 -5.72 15.54
N LEU A 221 -13.99 -6.78 14.79
CA LEU A 221 -14.39 -6.92 13.39
C LEU A 221 -15.91 -7.02 13.27
N VAL A 222 -16.54 -6.10 12.54
CA VAL A 222 -18.00 -6.09 12.32
C VAL A 222 -18.41 -6.22 10.84
N GLN A 223 -17.53 -5.85 9.91
CA GLN A 223 -17.67 -6.13 8.49
C GLN A 223 -16.38 -6.81 8.03
N ASP A 224 -16.47 -8.06 7.60
CA ASP A 224 -15.33 -8.82 7.09
C ASP A 224 -15.39 -8.84 5.57
N HIS A 225 -14.48 -8.11 4.92
CA HIS A 225 -14.34 -8.06 3.46
C HIS A 225 -15.69 -7.99 2.71
N THR A 226 -16.60 -7.15 3.20
CA THR A 226 -17.99 -7.12 2.74
C THR A 226 -18.05 -6.47 1.36
N PRO A 227 -18.58 -7.16 0.33
CA PRO A 227 -18.55 -6.69 -1.05
C PRO A 227 -19.45 -5.46 -1.26
N ILE A 228 -19.00 -4.53 -2.09
CA ILE A 228 -19.78 -3.31 -2.39
C ILE A 228 -20.81 -3.61 -3.48
N GLU A 229 -22.09 -3.32 -3.20
CA GLU A 229 -23.19 -3.50 -4.16
C GLU A 229 -23.57 -2.20 -4.92
N GLY A 230 -22.86 -1.11 -4.65
CA GLY A 230 -23.16 0.23 -5.16
C GLY A 230 -23.28 1.26 -4.02
N PRO A 231 -23.75 2.48 -4.33
CA PRO A 231 -24.05 3.48 -3.32
C PRO A 231 -25.15 3.01 -2.36
N THR A 232 -25.05 3.39 -1.08
CA THR A 232 -26.10 3.10 -0.09
C THR A 232 -27.24 4.11 -0.21
N GLY A 233 -28.44 3.71 0.22
CA GLY A 233 -29.61 4.58 0.15
C GLY A 233 -30.74 4.14 1.07
N HIS A 234 -31.50 5.10 1.59
CA HIS A 234 -32.63 4.80 2.46
C HIS A 234 -33.75 4.06 1.72
N LYS A 235 -34.07 2.84 2.18
CA LYS A 235 -35.14 1.98 1.63
C LYS A 235 -35.01 1.66 0.13
N ALA A 236 -33.82 1.78 -0.44
CA ALA A 236 -33.57 1.48 -1.85
C ALA A 236 -32.16 0.91 -2.05
N ARG A 237 -32.06 -0.14 -2.87
CA ARG A 237 -30.76 -0.61 -3.39
C ARG A 237 -30.46 0.14 -4.68
N VAL A 238 -29.37 0.90 -4.68
CA VAL A 238 -28.89 1.59 -5.88
C VAL A 238 -28.21 0.55 -6.78
N LYS A 239 -28.43 0.62 -8.10
CA LYS A 239 -27.74 -0.26 -9.04
C LYS A 239 -26.24 -0.02 -8.98
N ALA A 240 -25.45 -1.08 -8.91
CA ALA A 240 -24.00 -1.04 -9.02
C ALA A 240 -23.57 -0.31 -10.30
N LYS A 241 -22.60 0.60 -10.15
CA LYS A 241 -22.01 1.40 -11.22
C LYS A 241 -20.55 1.71 -10.88
N PRO A 242 -19.72 2.06 -11.88
CA PRO A 242 -18.39 2.60 -11.62
C PRO A 242 -18.45 3.78 -10.65
N PHE A 243 -17.63 3.71 -9.61
CA PHE A 243 -17.37 4.87 -8.75
C PHE A 243 -16.43 5.82 -9.50
N PRO A 244 -16.45 7.14 -9.20
CA PRO A 244 -15.38 8.02 -9.67
C PRO A 244 -14.02 7.53 -9.12
N GLU A 245 -12.92 7.96 -9.72
CA GLU A 245 -11.59 7.56 -9.23
C GLU A 245 -11.33 8.01 -7.79
N LYS A 246 -11.85 9.20 -7.45
CA LYS A 246 -11.77 9.83 -6.13
C LYS A 246 -13.10 10.50 -5.79
N GLY A 247 -13.37 10.63 -4.50
CA GLY A 247 -14.56 11.31 -3.98
C GLY A 247 -14.31 11.77 -2.54
N PRO A 248 -15.18 12.63 -2.00
CA PRO A 248 -15.01 13.18 -0.67
C PRO A 248 -15.34 12.15 0.42
N PHE A 249 -14.86 12.37 1.63
CA PHE A 249 -15.44 11.77 2.83
C PHE A 249 -16.57 12.67 3.35
N LYS A 250 -17.74 12.11 3.65
CA LYS A 250 -18.87 12.90 4.18
C LYS A 250 -19.31 12.43 5.55
N LEU A 251 -19.80 13.39 6.34
CA LEU A 251 -20.47 13.14 7.61
C LEU A 251 -21.92 13.63 7.51
N GLN A 252 -22.84 12.81 7.99
CA GLN A 252 -24.28 13.08 7.87
C GLN A 252 -24.79 13.93 9.03
N ASP A 253 -25.62 14.91 8.70
CA ASP A 253 -26.53 15.54 9.66
C ASP A 253 -27.88 14.81 9.59
N HIS A 254 -28.20 14.08 10.66
CA HIS A 254 -29.51 13.45 10.87
C HIS A 254 -30.22 14.02 12.10
N GLY A 255 -30.01 15.32 12.37
CA GLY A 255 -30.66 16.04 13.47
C GLY A 255 -30.10 15.74 14.87
N ASN A 256 -29.04 14.95 14.97
CA ASN A 256 -28.39 14.61 16.24
C ASN A 256 -27.01 15.29 16.33
N PRO A 257 -26.62 15.85 17.49
CA PRO A 257 -25.33 16.50 17.68
C PRO A 257 -24.20 15.47 17.92
N VAL A 258 -24.02 14.54 16.98
CA VAL A 258 -22.92 13.56 17.00
C VAL A 258 -21.59 14.30 16.87
N ARG A 259 -20.58 13.84 17.61
CA ARG A 259 -19.24 14.42 17.66
C ARG A 259 -18.23 13.49 16.99
N TYR A 260 -17.22 14.07 16.37
CA TYR A 260 -16.15 13.35 15.69
C TYR A 260 -14.78 13.89 16.11
N ARG A 261 -13.78 13.02 16.19
CA ARG A 261 -12.38 13.40 16.39
C ARG A 261 -11.44 12.42 15.68
N ASN A 262 -10.17 12.81 15.59
CA ASN A 262 -9.09 11.94 15.08
C ASN A 262 -9.45 11.30 13.73
N ILE A 263 -9.73 12.12 12.73
CA ILE A 263 -10.12 11.65 11.39
C ILE A 263 -8.91 11.71 10.49
N TRP A 264 -8.48 10.57 9.99
CA TRP A 264 -7.36 10.47 9.06
C TRP A 264 -7.54 9.29 8.12
N TYR A 265 -6.86 9.35 6.98
CA TYR A 265 -6.77 8.23 6.07
C TYR A 265 -5.36 8.09 5.51
N ARG A 266 -5.04 6.91 5.01
CA ARG A 266 -3.85 6.65 4.21
C ARG A 266 -4.23 5.91 2.93
N PRO A 267 -3.80 6.38 1.76
CA PRO A 267 -4.07 5.69 0.50
C PRO A 267 -3.53 4.27 0.51
N LEU A 268 -4.25 3.34 -0.11
CA LEU A 268 -3.74 1.99 -0.35
C LEU A 268 -3.03 1.90 -1.70
N PRO A 269 -2.04 1.01 -1.86
CA PRO A 269 -1.43 0.73 -3.15
C PRO A 269 -2.48 0.30 -4.18
N LYS A 270 -2.26 0.65 -5.45
CA LYS A 270 -3.09 0.18 -6.56
C LYS A 270 -3.16 -1.34 -6.58
N ARG A 271 -4.33 -1.90 -6.93
CA ARG A 271 -4.48 -3.34 -7.16
C ARG A 271 -3.91 -3.72 -8.52
N VAL A 272 -3.66 -5.02 -8.74
CA VAL A 272 -3.18 -5.55 -10.02
C VAL A 272 -4.05 -5.11 -11.19
N VAL A 273 -5.38 -5.17 -11.03
CA VAL A 273 -6.36 -4.74 -12.05
C VAL A 273 -6.28 -3.24 -12.38
N GLU A 274 -5.55 -2.45 -11.61
CA GLU A 274 -5.30 -1.01 -11.80
C GLU A 274 -3.83 -0.70 -12.10
N GLY A 275 -3.03 -1.72 -12.44
CA GLY A 275 -1.59 -1.61 -12.72
C GLY A 275 -0.70 -1.62 -11.47
N GLY A 276 -1.22 -2.06 -10.33
CA GLY A 276 -0.43 -2.39 -9.14
C GLY A 276 0.46 -3.60 -9.37
N LEU A 277 1.58 -3.68 -8.64
CA LEU A 277 2.57 -4.75 -8.80
C LEU A 277 2.58 -5.75 -7.62
N ASP A 278 1.68 -5.57 -6.66
CA ASP A 278 1.57 -6.46 -5.51
C ASP A 278 0.58 -7.60 -5.79
N GLY A 279 1.07 -8.83 -5.65
CA GLY A 279 0.28 -10.04 -5.87
C GLY A 279 0.59 -10.72 -7.21
N LYS A 280 -0.40 -11.45 -7.73
CA LYS A 280 -0.28 -12.21 -8.98
C LYS A 280 -0.60 -11.32 -10.17
N LEU A 281 0.38 -11.06 -11.04
CA LEU A 281 0.22 -10.21 -12.22
C LEU A 281 -0.24 -11.01 -13.45
N SER A 282 -0.75 -10.32 -14.48
CA SER A 282 -0.93 -10.94 -15.80
C SER A 282 0.43 -11.23 -16.45
N GLU A 283 0.50 -12.24 -17.32
CA GLU A 283 1.74 -12.61 -18.02
C GLU A 283 2.37 -11.43 -18.76
N GLU A 284 1.54 -10.63 -19.44
CA GLU A 284 1.98 -9.42 -20.13
C GLU A 284 2.60 -8.40 -19.18
N THR A 285 1.95 -8.12 -18.06
CA THR A 285 2.45 -7.18 -17.05
C THR A 285 3.74 -7.70 -16.41
N THR A 286 3.80 -9.00 -16.12
CA THR A 286 4.99 -9.66 -15.59
C THR A 286 6.16 -9.55 -16.57
N ALA A 287 5.94 -9.86 -17.84
CA ALA A 287 6.97 -9.80 -18.87
C ALA A 287 7.50 -8.37 -19.06
N ALA A 288 6.61 -7.38 -19.13
CA ALA A 288 6.98 -5.97 -19.22
C ALA A 288 7.80 -5.54 -18.00
N LYS A 289 7.38 -5.92 -16.78
CA LYS A 289 8.10 -5.56 -15.56
C LYS A 289 9.47 -6.23 -15.47
N ARG A 290 9.57 -7.49 -15.88
CA ARG A 290 10.85 -8.22 -15.96
C ARG A 290 11.82 -7.56 -16.93
N ALA A 291 11.35 -7.11 -18.09
CA ALA A 291 12.19 -6.37 -19.04
C ALA A 291 12.68 -5.03 -18.45
N GLU A 292 11.83 -4.31 -17.71
CA GLU A 292 12.22 -3.09 -16.99
C GLU A 292 13.30 -3.36 -15.93
N ILE A 293 13.12 -4.41 -15.12
CA ILE A 293 14.10 -4.83 -14.11
C ILE A 293 15.43 -5.19 -14.77
N ALA A 294 15.42 -6.00 -15.85
CA ALA A 294 16.62 -6.37 -16.58
C ALA A 294 17.38 -5.13 -17.09
N LYS A 295 16.66 -4.15 -17.65
CA LYS A 295 17.25 -2.89 -18.12
C LYS A 295 17.89 -2.09 -16.98
N MET A 296 17.21 -1.98 -15.85
CA MET A 296 17.75 -1.32 -14.65
C MET A 296 19.03 -2.00 -14.16
N ILE A 297 19.06 -3.34 -14.16
CA ILE A 297 20.22 -4.12 -13.77
C ILE A 297 21.39 -3.90 -14.74
N VAL A 298 21.15 -3.86 -16.05
CA VAL A 298 22.20 -3.56 -17.05
C VAL A 298 22.75 -2.15 -16.87
N GLU A 299 21.88 -1.16 -16.59
CA GLU A 299 22.32 0.20 -16.30
C GLU A 299 23.18 0.25 -15.02
N ASP A 300 22.79 -0.46 -13.97
CA ASP A 300 23.56 -0.56 -12.73
C ASP A 300 24.92 -1.26 -12.97
N ALA A 301 24.94 -2.35 -13.75
CA ALA A 301 26.17 -3.02 -14.15
C ALA A 301 27.14 -2.09 -14.91
N SER A 302 26.63 -1.11 -15.67
CA SER A 302 27.48 -0.14 -16.38
C SER A 302 28.32 0.74 -15.45
N LYS A 303 27.90 0.88 -14.19
CA LYS A 303 28.56 1.67 -13.12
C LYS A 303 29.59 0.85 -12.34
N LEU A 304 29.68 -0.45 -12.61
CA LEU A 304 30.60 -1.39 -11.96
C LEU A 304 31.76 -1.75 -12.90
N GLU A 305 32.77 -2.43 -12.36
CA GLU A 305 33.91 -2.94 -13.11
C GLU A 305 34.22 -4.41 -12.78
N GLY A 306 35.05 -5.03 -13.62
CA GLY A 306 35.56 -6.39 -13.41
C GLY A 306 34.46 -7.42 -13.17
N ARG A 307 34.68 -8.29 -12.16
CA ARG A 307 33.75 -9.38 -11.82
C ARG A 307 32.38 -8.86 -11.39
N ALA A 308 32.33 -7.78 -10.61
CA ALA A 308 31.08 -7.22 -10.11
C ALA A 308 30.16 -6.77 -11.26
N LYS A 309 30.75 -6.12 -12.28
CA LYS A 309 30.05 -5.80 -13.53
C LYS A 309 29.51 -7.03 -14.24
N TRP A 310 30.36 -8.05 -14.40
CA TRP A 310 29.99 -9.27 -15.10
C TRP A 310 28.85 -10.02 -14.38
N LEU A 311 28.93 -10.18 -13.05
CA LEU A 311 27.88 -10.81 -12.24
C LEU A 311 26.57 -10.01 -12.29
N ARG A 312 26.65 -8.69 -12.16
CA ARG A 312 25.45 -7.83 -12.23
C ARG A 312 24.81 -7.88 -13.61
N MET A 313 25.61 -7.93 -14.68
CA MET A 313 25.10 -8.11 -16.04
C MET A 313 24.52 -9.52 -16.27
N ALA A 314 25.12 -10.56 -15.68
CA ALA A 314 24.57 -11.91 -15.72
C ALA A 314 23.22 -12.02 -14.99
N GLU A 315 23.02 -11.26 -13.91
CA GLU A 315 21.74 -11.16 -13.19
C GLU A 315 20.58 -10.71 -14.09
N SER A 316 20.82 -9.82 -15.05
CA SER A 316 19.72 -9.30 -15.89
C SER A 316 19.06 -10.39 -16.71
N LEU A 317 19.82 -11.43 -17.09
CA LEU A 317 19.31 -12.59 -17.84
C LEU A 317 18.32 -13.42 -17.02
N ILE A 318 18.31 -13.32 -15.69
CA ILE A 318 17.30 -13.97 -14.83
C ILE A 318 15.90 -13.46 -15.19
N TYR A 319 15.81 -12.17 -15.50
CA TYR A 319 14.54 -11.48 -15.75
C TYR A 319 14.17 -11.48 -17.22
N HIS A 320 15.12 -11.18 -18.12
CA HIS A 320 14.84 -11.03 -19.54
C HIS A 320 16.01 -11.54 -20.38
N GLN A 321 15.71 -12.37 -21.37
CA GLN A 321 16.71 -12.85 -22.32
C GLN A 321 17.11 -11.69 -23.25
N ASP A 322 18.39 -11.32 -23.23
CA ASP A 322 18.96 -10.27 -24.07
C ASP A 322 20.21 -10.82 -24.76
N GLU A 323 20.15 -10.96 -26.08
CA GLU A 323 21.24 -11.54 -26.89
C GLU A 323 22.51 -10.70 -26.84
N ALA A 324 22.40 -9.38 -26.78
CA ALA A 324 23.55 -8.48 -26.71
C ALA A 324 24.22 -8.52 -25.34
N VAL A 325 23.45 -8.75 -24.28
CA VAL A 325 23.99 -9.04 -22.94
C VAL A 325 24.70 -10.40 -22.95
N LEU A 326 24.06 -11.43 -23.50
CA LEU A 326 24.64 -12.77 -23.57
C LEU A 326 25.97 -12.78 -24.33
N GLU A 327 26.05 -12.13 -25.49
CA GLU A 327 27.28 -12.03 -26.29
C GLU A 327 28.43 -11.40 -25.49
N LYS A 328 28.16 -10.31 -24.75
CA LYS A 328 29.16 -9.65 -23.90
C LYS A 328 29.61 -10.54 -22.76
N LEU A 329 28.69 -11.27 -22.13
CA LEU A 329 29.01 -12.20 -21.04
C LEU A 329 29.85 -13.36 -21.55
N SER A 330 29.49 -13.95 -22.70
CA SER A 330 30.21 -15.05 -23.34
C SER A 330 31.64 -14.67 -23.68
N LYS A 331 31.86 -13.50 -24.27
CA LYS A 331 33.22 -13.02 -24.59
C LYS A 331 34.11 -12.93 -23.35
N VAL A 332 33.60 -12.32 -22.27
CA VAL A 332 34.35 -12.24 -21.01
C VAL A 332 34.55 -13.63 -20.40
N ALA A 333 33.56 -14.51 -20.51
CA ALA A 333 33.62 -15.87 -19.99
C ALA A 333 34.69 -16.72 -20.68
N GLU A 334 34.84 -16.61 -22.01
CA GLU A 334 35.90 -17.27 -22.79
C GLU A 334 37.30 -16.81 -22.35
N GLU A 335 37.50 -15.50 -22.21
CA GLU A 335 38.77 -14.93 -21.74
C GLU A 335 39.12 -15.40 -20.31
N GLN A 336 38.13 -15.54 -19.42
CA GLN A 336 38.35 -16.05 -18.07
C GLN A 336 38.59 -17.56 -18.06
N ALA A 337 37.91 -18.33 -18.92
CA ALA A 337 38.11 -19.76 -19.04
C ALA A 337 39.56 -20.07 -19.45
N ALA A 338 40.08 -19.38 -20.46
CA ALA A 338 41.47 -19.51 -20.91
C ALA A 338 42.48 -19.18 -19.78
N LYS A 339 42.26 -18.12 -19.01
CA LYS A 339 43.12 -17.77 -17.86
C LYS A 339 43.14 -18.84 -16.78
N LEU A 340 42.03 -19.55 -16.58
CA LEU A 340 41.96 -20.64 -15.61
C LEU A 340 42.72 -21.88 -16.06
N ASP A 341 43.01 -22.05 -17.36
CA ASP A 341 43.84 -23.18 -17.85
C ASP A 341 45.31 -23.01 -17.47
N GLU A 342 45.75 -21.76 -17.32
CA GLU A 342 47.11 -21.38 -16.95
C GLU A 342 47.28 -21.16 -15.44
N ALA A 343 46.19 -21.23 -14.66
CA ALA A 343 46.20 -20.92 -13.22
C ALA A 343 46.88 -22.03 -12.41
N SER A 344 47.78 -21.66 -11.50
CA SER A 344 48.36 -22.60 -10.56
C SER A 344 47.37 -22.97 -9.44
N ASP A 345 47.65 -24.06 -8.74
CA ASP A 345 46.86 -24.47 -7.57
C ASP A 345 46.77 -23.38 -6.48
N ALA A 346 47.84 -22.60 -6.31
CA ALA A 346 47.87 -21.47 -5.37
C ALA A 346 46.95 -20.32 -5.83
N ASP A 347 46.92 -20.03 -7.14
CA ASP A 347 46.04 -19.00 -7.71
C ASP A 347 44.57 -19.36 -7.56
N LEU A 348 44.23 -20.64 -7.77
CA LEU A 348 42.87 -21.16 -7.60
C LEU A 348 42.43 -21.04 -6.15
N GLU A 349 43.24 -21.49 -5.18
CA GLU A 349 42.88 -21.42 -3.76
C GLU A 349 42.73 -19.97 -3.29
N ALA A 350 43.59 -19.06 -3.75
CA ALA A 350 43.49 -17.63 -3.45
C ALA A 350 42.18 -17.00 -3.95
N LYS A 351 41.58 -17.55 -5.02
CA LYS A 351 40.33 -17.06 -5.63
C LYS A 351 39.11 -17.95 -5.36
N LYS A 352 39.20 -18.88 -4.41
CA LYS A 352 38.14 -19.86 -4.11
C LYS A 352 36.74 -19.24 -3.99
N GLY A 353 36.60 -18.16 -3.23
CA GLY A 353 35.31 -17.49 -3.02
C GLY A 353 34.72 -16.93 -4.32
N GLU A 354 35.58 -16.38 -5.20
CA GLU A 354 35.18 -15.81 -6.48
C GLU A 354 34.75 -16.89 -7.48
N ILE A 355 35.49 -18.02 -7.50
CA ILE A 355 35.19 -19.19 -8.32
C ILE A 355 33.86 -19.79 -7.91
N LEU A 356 33.62 -19.96 -6.61
CA LEU A 356 32.36 -20.49 -6.09
C LEU A 356 31.18 -19.57 -6.41
N GLU A 357 31.35 -18.25 -6.26
CA GLU A 357 30.32 -17.27 -6.60
C GLU A 357 29.96 -17.31 -8.09
N ALA A 358 30.96 -17.27 -8.97
CA ALA A 358 30.74 -17.32 -10.42
C ALA A 358 30.14 -18.67 -10.87
N ASN A 359 30.61 -19.78 -10.28
CA ASN A 359 30.05 -21.10 -10.52
C ASN A 359 28.55 -21.12 -10.15
N ASN A 360 28.20 -20.68 -8.94
CA ASN A 360 26.82 -20.67 -8.48
C ASN A 360 25.92 -19.83 -9.38
N ALA A 361 26.38 -18.64 -9.78
CA ALA A 361 25.65 -17.77 -10.70
C ALA A 361 25.38 -18.46 -12.05
N LEU A 362 26.39 -19.08 -12.66
CA LEU A 362 26.24 -19.76 -13.95
C LEU A 362 25.36 -21.01 -13.85
N GLN A 363 25.55 -21.82 -12.80
CA GLN A 363 24.70 -23.00 -12.57
C GLN A 363 23.25 -22.60 -12.32
N TYR A 364 23.00 -21.46 -11.66
CA TYR A 364 21.66 -20.90 -11.52
C TYR A 364 21.06 -20.52 -12.89
N LEU A 365 21.82 -19.81 -13.73
CA LEU A 365 21.36 -19.42 -15.06
C LEU A 365 21.07 -20.63 -15.95
N ILE A 366 21.89 -21.69 -15.88
CA ILE A 366 21.63 -22.97 -16.58
C ILE A 366 20.36 -23.63 -16.05
N LYS A 367 20.20 -23.72 -14.73
CA LYS A 367 19.01 -24.35 -14.09
C LYS A 367 17.69 -23.73 -14.57
N PHE A 368 17.69 -22.44 -14.88
CA PHE A 368 16.51 -21.70 -15.34
C PHE A 368 16.55 -21.35 -16.84
N ASP A 369 17.33 -22.10 -17.62
CA ASP A 369 17.41 -22.01 -19.08
C ASP A 369 17.71 -20.59 -19.60
N ARG A 370 18.51 -19.81 -18.86
CA ARG A 370 18.94 -18.46 -19.23
C ARG A 370 20.22 -18.45 -20.06
N ILE A 371 21.04 -19.50 -19.91
CA ILE A 371 22.22 -19.77 -20.72
C ILE A 371 22.27 -21.27 -21.06
N PRO A 372 22.97 -21.67 -22.13
CA PRO A 372 23.15 -23.08 -22.49
C PRO A 372 23.88 -23.90 -21.40
N ALA A 373 23.58 -25.19 -21.30
CA ALA A 373 24.22 -26.08 -20.34
C ALA A 373 25.74 -26.28 -20.60
N ASP A 374 26.16 -26.14 -21.86
CA ASP A 374 27.55 -26.22 -22.34
C ASP A 374 28.26 -24.86 -22.32
N PHE A 375 27.78 -23.91 -21.51
CA PHE A 375 28.42 -22.61 -21.37
C PHE A 375 29.88 -22.77 -20.87
N PRO A 376 30.93 -22.41 -21.65
CA PRO A 376 32.29 -22.89 -21.43
C PRO A 376 32.87 -22.59 -20.04
N LEU A 377 32.64 -21.39 -19.51
CA LEU A 377 33.10 -21.03 -18.17
C LEU A 377 32.35 -21.82 -17.08
N ALA A 378 31.08 -22.16 -17.29
CA ALA A 378 30.28 -22.90 -16.31
C ALA A 378 30.79 -24.33 -16.13
N GLU A 379 31.07 -25.03 -17.24
CA GLU A 379 31.67 -26.38 -17.21
C GLU A 379 33.02 -26.37 -16.50
N LYS A 380 33.86 -25.39 -16.82
CA LYS A 380 35.21 -25.27 -16.28
C LYS A 380 35.22 -25.00 -14.78
N LEU A 381 34.40 -24.06 -14.32
CA LEU A 381 34.30 -23.75 -12.90
C LEU A 381 33.71 -24.94 -12.12
N ALA A 382 32.70 -25.62 -12.66
CA ALA A 382 32.13 -26.82 -12.03
C ALA A 382 33.17 -27.95 -11.89
N ALA A 383 34.02 -28.15 -12.91
CA ALA A 383 35.11 -29.12 -12.87
C ALA A 383 36.14 -28.78 -11.78
N ILE A 384 36.56 -27.51 -11.67
CA ILE A 384 37.49 -27.03 -10.63
C ILE A 384 36.88 -27.24 -9.23
N VAL A 385 35.63 -26.82 -9.02
CA VAL A 385 34.93 -26.95 -7.73
C VAL A 385 34.88 -28.41 -7.28
N LYS A 386 34.56 -29.32 -8.20
CA LYS A 386 34.53 -30.76 -7.93
C LYS A 386 35.92 -31.34 -7.65
N GLN A 387 36.93 -30.99 -8.46
CA GLN A 387 38.31 -31.47 -8.28
C GLN A 387 38.90 -31.04 -6.94
N LYS A 388 38.57 -29.82 -6.47
CA LYS A 388 39.05 -29.25 -5.21
C LYS A 388 38.16 -29.60 -4.01
N GLU A 389 37.08 -30.35 -4.22
CA GLU A 389 36.08 -30.71 -3.19
C GLU A 389 35.49 -29.49 -2.46
N TRP A 390 35.34 -28.37 -3.16
CA TRP A 390 34.82 -27.14 -2.58
C TRP A 390 33.28 -27.12 -2.46
N ASP A 391 32.60 -28.10 -3.06
CA ASP A 391 31.15 -28.34 -2.99
C ASP A 391 30.71 -29.05 -1.70
N LYS A 392 31.64 -29.73 -1.00
CA LYS A 392 31.36 -30.38 0.27
C LYS A 392 31.19 -29.33 1.37
N LYS A 393 29.96 -29.17 1.86
CA LYS A 393 29.70 -28.45 3.11
C LYS A 393 30.49 -29.14 4.23
N LYS A 394 31.39 -28.42 4.90
CA LYS A 394 32.02 -28.86 6.14
C LYS A 394 30.98 -29.03 7.25
#